data_AF-M1CV38-F1
#
_entry.id   AF-M1CV38-F1
#
_cell.length_a   1.000
_cell.length_b   1.000
_cell.length_c   1.000
_cell.angle_alpha   90.00
_cell.angle_beta   90.00
_cell.angle_gamma   90.00
#
_symmetry.space_group_name_H-M   'P 1'
#
loop_
_entity.id
_entity.type
_entity.pdbx_description
1 polymer ?
#
loop_
_entity_poly.entity_id
_entity_poly.type
_entity_poly.pdbx_seq_one_letter_code
_entity_poly.pdbx_strand_id
1 'polypeptide(L)' 'MQVYPKSWTAIYIALDNVGMWNLRSEFWARQYLGQQLYMRVYTTSTSLRDEYPIPINALLCGDVAGRHKRPL' A
#
# COMPACT_ATOMS: atom_id res chain seq x y z
N MET A 1 -2.46 17.34 -2.50
CA MET A 1 -1.43 18.41 -2.44
C MET A 1 -0.82 18.55 -3.82
N GLN A 2 -0.57 19.78 -4.27
CA GLN A 2 0.00 20.04 -5.58
C GLN A 2 1.50 20.30 -5.46
N VAL A 3 2.31 19.58 -6.26
CA VAL A 3 3.73 19.92 -6.44
C VAL A 3 3.83 20.79 -7.69
N TYR A 4 4.32 22.03 -7.54
CA TYR A 4 4.47 22.96 -8.66
C TYR A 4 5.67 22.59 -9.54
N PRO A 5 5.67 22.99 -10.83
CA PRO A 5 6.79 22.72 -11.74
C PRO A 5 8.13 23.18 -11.16
N LYS A 6 9.16 22.33 -11.29
CA LYS A 6 10.54 22.57 -10.79
C LYS A 6 10.61 22.91 -9.29
N SER A 7 9.61 22.48 -8.52
CA SER A 7 9.50 22.75 -7.07
C SER A 7 9.35 21.45 -6.29
N TRP A 8 9.34 21.55 -4.96
CA TRP A 8 9.11 20.44 -4.05
C TRP A 8 8.04 20.80 -3.01
N THR A 9 7.45 19.77 -2.39
CA THR A 9 6.52 19.91 -1.27
C THR A 9 6.94 18.91 -0.20
N ALA A 10 7.14 19.38 1.03
CA ALA A 10 7.41 18.51 2.17
C ALA A 10 6.11 18.19 2.90
N ILE A 11 5.98 16.95 3.37
CA ILE A 11 4.83 16.46 4.10
C ILE A 11 5.38 15.69 5.31
N TYR A 12 4.76 15.89 6.47
CA TYR A 12 5.04 15.11 7.67
C TYR A 12 3.81 14.27 8.00
N ILE A 13 4.01 12.96 8.16
CA ILE A 13 2.96 11.99 8.47
C ILE A 13 3.44 11.03 9.55
N ALA A 14 2.53 10.60 10.42
CA ALA A 14 2.77 9.47 11.31
C ALA A 14 2.52 8.16 10.54
N LEU A 15 3.39 7.16 10.75
CA LEU A 15 3.26 5.82 10.17
C LEU A 15 2.78 4.84 11.25
N ASP A 16 1.60 5.08 11.79
CA ASP A 16 0.98 4.29 12.86
C ASP A 16 0.04 3.19 12.34
N ASN A 17 -0.19 3.13 11.03
CA ASN A 17 -1.02 2.14 10.38
C ASN A 17 -0.20 1.17 9.52
N VAL A 18 -0.11 -0.07 9.99
CA VAL A 18 0.67 -1.15 9.38
C VAL A 18 -0.01 -1.63 8.09
N GLY A 19 0.79 -1.86 7.06
CA GLY A 19 0.32 -2.45 5.81
C GLY A 19 1.01 -1.88 4.58
N MET A 20 0.39 -2.10 3.43
CA MET A 20 0.85 -1.63 2.13
C MET A 20 0.08 -0.37 1.70
N TRP A 21 0.81 0.70 1.44
CA TRP A 21 0.26 2.01 1.06
C TRP A 21 0.71 2.39 -0.33
N ASN A 22 -0.23 2.86 -1.17
CA ASN A 22 0.05 3.38 -2.50
C ASN A 22 0.01 4.91 -2.48
N LEU A 23 1.16 5.53 -2.70
CA LEU A 23 1.28 6.96 -2.94
C LEU A 23 1.41 7.20 -4.45
N ARG A 24 0.46 7.93 -5.04
CA ARG A 24 0.40 8.15 -6.48
C ARG A 24 -0.05 9.56 -6.84
N SER A 25 0.16 9.95 -8.09
CA SER A 25 -0.51 11.11 -8.67
C SER A 25 -2.00 10.81 -8.87
N GLU A 26 -2.87 11.75 -8.51
CA GLU A 26 -4.31 11.70 -8.85
C GLU A 26 -4.57 11.95 -10.35
N PHE A 27 -3.56 12.38 -11.10
CA PHE A 27 -3.68 12.53 -12.55
C PHE A 27 -3.56 11.16 -13.23
N TRP A 28 -4.67 10.69 -13.81
CA TRP A 28 -4.82 9.33 -14.31
C TRP A 28 -3.73 8.90 -15.31
N ALA A 29 -3.37 9.75 -16.29
CA ALA A 29 -2.36 9.38 -17.27
C ALA A 29 -0.97 9.20 -16.64
N ARG A 30 -0.64 9.93 -15.57
CA ARG A 30 0.61 9.75 -14.81
C ARG A 30 0.57 8.46 -14.01
N GLN A 31 -0.58 8.14 -13.39
CA GLN A 31 -0.76 6.86 -12.71
C GLN A 31 -0.61 5.68 -13.68
N TYR A 32 -1.24 5.75 -14.86
CA TYR A 32 -1.15 4.71 -15.89
C TYR A 32 0.29 4.50 -16.38
N LEU A 33 1.04 5.59 -16.55
CA LEU A 33 2.46 5.55 -16.92
C LEU A 33 3.38 5.14 -15.74
N GLY A 34 2.82 4.84 -14.56
CA GLY A 34 3.56 4.28 -13.43
C GLY A 34 4.13 5.30 -12.45
N GLN A 35 3.68 6.56 -12.46
CA GLN A 35 4.05 7.55 -11.44
C GLN A 35 3.37 7.25 -10.10
N GLN A 36 3.87 6.23 -9.41
CA GLN A 36 3.39 5.72 -8.13
C GLN A 36 4.55 5.12 -7.31
N LEU A 37 4.38 5.10 -5.99
CA LEU A 37 5.29 4.54 -5.01
C LEU A 37 4.48 3.68 -4.04
N TYR A 38 4.91 2.44 -3.83
CA TYR A 38 4.35 1.59 -2.80
C TYR A 38 5.27 1.58 -1.58
N MET A 39 4.68 1.78 -0.40
CA MET A 39 5.38 1.80 0.88
C MET A 39 4.78 0.74 1.80
N ARG A 40 5.64 -0.03 2.45
CA ARG A 40 5.24 -0.99 3.48
C ARG A 40 5.56 -0.41 4.86
N VAL A 41 4.53 -0.20 5.66
CA VAL A 41 4.69 0.05 7.09
C VAL A 41 4.76 -1.33 7.75
N TYR A 42 5.93 -1.66 8.31
CA TYR A 42 6.22 -2.99 8.83
C TYR A 42 6.13 -3.04 10.35
N THR A 43 5.64 -4.16 10.88
CA THR A 43 5.68 -4.52 12.30
C THR A 43 6.11 -5.97 12.44
N THR A 44 6.75 -6.31 13.56
CA THR A 44 7.09 -7.71 13.92
C THR A 44 5.93 -8.44 14.59
N SER A 45 4.92 -7.70 15.07
CA SER A 45 3.72 -8.24 15.71
C SER A 45 2.77 -8.85 14.66
N THR A 46 2.09 -9.93 15.02
CA THR A 46 1.04 -10.57 14.18
C THR A 46 -0.35 -10.34 14.73
N SER A 47 -0.52 -9.28 15.52
CA SER A 47 -1.79 -8.92 16.13
C SER A 47 -2.79 -8.43 15.10
N LEU A 48 -4.06 -8.84 15.25
CA LEU A 48 -5.19 -8.31 14.48
C LEU A 48 -5.43 -6.82 14.69
N ARG A 49 -4.85 -6.23 15.75
CA ARG A 49 -4.86 -4.78 15.99
C ARG A 49 -3.98 -4.03 14.98
N ASP A 50 -2.92 -4.66 14.50
CA ASP A 50 -1.91 -4.02 13.66
C ASP A 50 -2.26 -4.16 12.18
N GLU A 51 -2.43 -5.39 11.69
CA GLU A 51 -2.79 -5.66 10.29
C GLU A 51 -3.72 -6.88 10.21
N TYR A 52 -4.79 -6.76 9.43
CA TYR A 52 -5.70 -7.87 9.18
C TYR A 52 -5.08 -8.89 8.21
N PRO A 53 -5.34 -10.21 8.40
CA PRO A 53 -4.96 -11.20 7.42
C PRO A 53 -5.67 -10.95 6.08
N ILE A 54 -5.06 -11.47 5.01
CA ILE A 54 -5.60 -11.36 3.65
C ILE A 54 -7.01 -11.98 3.61
N PRO A 55 -8.05 -11.24 3.18
CA PRO A 55 -9.40 -11.76 3.07
C PRO A 55 -9.51 -13.03 2.22
N ILE A 56 -10.39 -13.95 2.62
CA ILE A 56 -10.57 -15.26 1.96
C ILE A 56 -10.96 -15.08 0.49
N ASN A 57 -11.76 -14.07 0.18
CA ASN A 57 -12.23 -13.73 -1.16
C ASN A 57 -11.20 -12.98 -2.04
N ALA A 58 -10.04 -12.58 -1.51
CA ALA A 58 -9.02 -11.91 -2.32
C ALA A 58 -8.54 -12.83 -3.48
N LEU A 59 -8.21 -12.27 -4.64
CA LEU A 59 -7.62 -13.08 -5.70
C LEU A 59 -6.14 -13.33 -5.41
N LEU A 60 -5.69 -14.58 -5.57
CA LEU A 60 -4.27 -14.94 -5.49
C LEU A 60 -3.72 -15.13 -6.91
N CYS A 61 -2.56 -14.56 -7.18
CA CYS A 61 -1.95 -14.54 -8.52
C CYS A 61 -0.50 -15.06 -8.48
N GLY A 62 0.01 -15.59 -9.59
CA GLY A 62 1.40 -16.06 -9.71
C GLY A 62 1.73 -17.20 -8.75
N ASP A 63 2.92 -17.19 -8.15
CA ASP A 63 3.46 -18.26 -7.29
C ASP A 63 2.69 -18.49 -5.98
N VAL A 64 1.75 -17.59 -5.65
CA VAL A 64 0.86 -17.73 -4.50
C VAL A 64 -0.53 -18.24 -4.87
N ALA A 65 -0.81 -18.45 -6.16
CA ALA A 65 -2.07 -19.05 -6.60
C ALA A 65 -2.24 -20.45 -5.97
N GLY A 66 -3.37 -20.68 -5.29
CA GLY A 66 -3.68 -21.94 -4.62
C GLY A 66 -3.17 -22.08 -3.17
N ARG A 67 -2.46 -21.08 -2.62
CA ARG A 67 -2.06 -21.12 -1.20
C ARG A 67 -3.26 -20.89 -0.28
N HIS A 68 -3.25 -21.56 0.87
CA HIS A 68 -4.28 -21.38 1.90
C HIS A 68 -4.10 -20.03 2.61
N LYS A 69 -5.21 -19.33 2.87
CA LYS A 69 -5.23 -18.07 3.62
C LYS A 69 -5.70 -18.33 5.03
N ARG A 70 -5.14 -17.57 5.98
CA ARG A 70 -5.56 -17.66 7.38
C ARG A 70 -6.96 -17.04 7.53
N PRO A 71 -7.96 -17.78 8.04
CA PRO A 71 -9.26 -17.19 8.39
C PRO A 71 -9.10 -16.22 9.57
N LEU A 72 -10.00 -15.24 9.65
CA LEU A 72 -10.19 -14.39 10.83
C LEU A 72 -10.75 -15.21 11.99
#